data_AF-Q01ZA4-F1
#
_entry.id   AF-Q01ZA4-F1
#
_cell.length_a   1.000
_cell.length_b   1.000
_cell.length_c   1.000
_cell.angle_alpha   90.00
_cell.angle_beta   90.00
_cell.angle_gamma   90.00
#
_symmetry.space_group_name_H-M   'P 1'
#
loop_
_entity.id
_entity.type
_entity.pdbx_description
1 polymer ?
#
loop_
_entity_poly.entity_id
_entity_poly.type
_entity_poly.pdbx_seq_one_letter_code
_entity_poly.pdbx_strand_id
1 'polypeptide(L)'
;MLRYFRFLIFAAAAYGQVYEFTGQITPAGRGSVSLYGATQPFTASTLTDDGGRFAFRKLDAGTYTLSVYLPGRGEARQTIEIGPGTADSRRRVHLSLALREGDFDPTTDRRRHAVSARQLTIPERAVRDYEDSQHDLEKRDVESAEKRLEHAVELAPQFENAWNTLGTIAYQTRRFTLAEQRFREALKQDPTAYEPLVNLGGVLVTLHKLDEALEVNVHAALTRPGDALAESQLGMTYFELGQFDNAVKHLERARKLDPAHFSHPQLYLAEIHLRRGEKAAAADVLEDFLLHHPDYPQADKVRENIGELRR
;
A
#
# COMPACT_ATOMS: atom_id res chain seq x y z
N MET A 1 12.35 -15.90 30.18
CA MET A 1 12.04 -14.48 29.87
C MET A 1 11.69 -14.39 28.39
N LEU A 2 10.40 -14.44 28.02
CA LEU A 2 9.95 -14.17 26.66
C LEU A 2 9.99 -12.65 26.45
N ARG A 3 11.01 -12.14 25.76
CA ARG A 3 11.00 -10.76 25.25
C ARG A 3 10.05 -10.74 24.04
N TYR A 4 8.94 -10.03 24.16
CA TYR A 4 8.00 -9.75 23.08
C TYR A 4 8.75 -9.25 21.84
N PHE A 5 8.68 -9.99 20.73
CA PHE A 5 9.18 -9.58 19.42
C PHE A 5 8.28 -8.47 18.88
N ARG A 6 8.47 -7.23 19.36
CA ARG A 6 7.97 -6.06 18.66
C ARG A 6 8.90 -5.80 17.49
N PHE A 7 8.52 -6.24 16.29
CA PHE A 7 9.09 -5.76 15.05
C PHE A 7 8.74 -4.26 14.94
N LEU A 8 9.66 -3.41 15.42
CA LEU A 8 9.55 -1.98 15.24
C LEU A 8 9.87 -1.68 13.79
N ILE A 9 8.87 -1.26 13.00
CA ILE A 9 9.05 -0.80 11.62
C ILE A 9 9.83 0.52 11.67
N PHE A 10 11.14 0.47 11.42
CA PHE A 10 11.96 1.66 11.22
C PHE A 10 12.39 1.70 9.77
N ALA A 11 11.74 2.54 8.94
CA ALA A 11 12.28 2.90 7.64
C ALA A 11 13.42 3.90 7.85
N ALA A 12 14.66 3.40 7.91
CA ALA A 12 15.83 4.26 7.79
C ALA A 12 16.03 4.57 6.30
N ALA A 13 15.67 5.78 5.89
CA ALA A 13 15.97 6.26 4.55
C ALA A 13 17.50 6.30 4.37
N ALA A 14 18.02 5.48 3.45
CA ALA A 14 19.39 5.61 2.97
C ALA A 14 19.46 6.88 2.10
N TYR A 15 19.73 8.02 2.74
CA TYR A 15 19.77 9.32 2.08
C TYR A 15 20.86 9.37 1.00
N GLY A 16 20.46 9.73 -0.23
CA GLY A 16 21.35 10.28 -1.26
C GLY A 16 21.54 9.47 -2.54
N GLN A 17 20.99 8.25 -2.65
CA GLN A 17 21.06 7.47 -3.89
C GLN A 17 19.69 7.39 -4.55
N VAL A 18 19.63 7.76 -5.83
CA VAL A 18 18.44 7.62 -6.66
C VAL A 18 18.54 6.44 -7.61
N TYR A 19 17.39 5.84 -7.90
CA TYR A 19 17.23 4.65 -8.71
C TYR A 19 16.40 4.94 -9.95
N GLU A 20 16.65 4.16 -11.00
CA GLU A 20 15.77 4.05 -12.17
C GLU A 20 14.97 2.75 -12.05
N PHE A 21 13.66 2.87 -12.20
CA PHE A 21 12.76 1.72 -12.17
C PHE A 21 12.13 1.57 -13.54
N THR A 22 12.26 0.39 -14.13
CA THR A 22 11.65 0.06 -15.41
C THR A 22 10.91 -1.24 -15.30
N GLY A 23 9.84 -1.37 -16.07
CA GLY A 23 9.12 -2.62 -16.11
C GLY A 23 8.48 -2.92 -17.44
N GLN A 24 8.04 -4.16 -17.56
CA GLN A 24 7.29 -4.67 -18.69
C GLN A 24 6.07 -5.44 -18.17
N ILE A 25 4.89 -5.08 -18.66
CA ILE A 25 3.65 -5.80 -18.36
C ILE A 25 3.35 -6.84 -19.44
N THR A 26 2.87 -8.01 -19.01
CA THR A 26 2.44 -9.11 -19.87
C THR A 26 1.05 -9.56 -19.42
N PRO A 27 0.04 -9.61 -20.32
CA PRO A 27 0.10 -9.28 -21.74
C PRO A 27 0.36 -7.78 -21.99
N ALA A 28 1.07 -7.49 -23.09
CA ALA A 28 1.36 -6.11 -23.48
C ALA A 28 0.07 -5.33 -23.78
N GLY A 29 0.05 -4.06 -23.41
CA GLY A 29 -1.08 -3.16 -23.66
C GLY A 29 -0.76 -1.73 -23.26
N ARG A 30 -1.45 -0.77 -23.89
CA ARG A 30 -1.41 0.63 -23.50
C ARG A 30 -2.26 0.86 -22.26
N GLY A 31 -1.68 1.52 -21.27
CA GLY A 31 -2.32 1.84 -20.00
C GLY A 31 -1.53 2.86 -19.20
N SER A 32 -2.00 3.14 -18.00
CA SER A 32 -1.32 4.03 -17.06
C SER A 32 -0.69 3.22 -15.94
N VAL A 33 0.53 3.61 -15.56
CA VAL A 33 1.25 3.03 -14.44
C VAL A 33 1.50 4.15 -13.43
N SER A 34 1.12 3.92 -12.19
CA SER A 34 1.28 4.87 -11.09
C SER A 34 2.07 4.23 -9.96
N LEU A 35 2.94 5.01 -9.34
CA LEU A 35 3.65 4.66 -8.12
C LEU A 35 3.11 5.51 -6.99
N TYR A 36 2.83 4.87 -5.86
CA TYR A 36 2.49 5.51 -4.60
C TYR A 36 3.52 5.11 -3.55
N GLY A 37 4.06 6.08 -2.80
CA GLY A 37 4.89 5.74 -1.66
C GLY A 37 4.06 4.99 -0.63
N ALA A 38 4.51 3.81 -0.19
CA ALA A 38 3.74 3.00 0.76
C ALA A 38 3.80 3.60 2.18
N THR A 39 4.99 4.06 2.59
CA THR A 39 5.28 4.51 3.96
C THR A 39 5.53 6.02 4.08
N GLN A 40 5.63 6.72 2.95
CA GLN A 40 5.85 8.17 2.90
C GLN A 40 5.03 8.79 1.75
N PRO A 41 4.59 10.06 1.88
CA PRO A 41 3.84 10.72 0.82
C PRO A 41 4.68 10.88 -0.44
N PHE A 42 4.24 10.19 -1.49
CA PHE A 42 4.84 10.26 -2.82
C PHE A 42 3.83 9.72 -3.81
N THR A 43 3.76 10.34 -4.98
CA THR A 43 3.03 9.82 -6.13
C THR A 43 3.83 10.15 -7.38
N ALA A 44 3.77 9.30 -8.40
CA ALA A 44 4.26 9.58 -9.74
C ALA A 44 3.50 8.71 -10.75
N SER A 45 3.30 9.19 -11.98
CA SER A 45 2.62 8.41 -13.03
C SER A 45 3.32 8.46 -14.39
N THR A 46 3.16 7.40 -15.18
CA THR A 46 3.65 7.29 -16.55
C THR A 46 2.73 6.41 -17.39
N LEU A 47 2.95 6.35 -18.71
CA LEU A 47 2.18 5.50 -19.62
C LEU A 47 3.03 4.33 -20.11
N THR A 48 2.37 3.20 -20.40
CA THR A 48 3.03 2.11 -21.13
C THR A 48 3.06 2.38 -22.63
N ASP A 49 4.11 1.90 -23.29
CA ASP A 49 4.17 1.82 -24.76
C ASP A 49 3.37 0.62 -25.32
N ASP A 50 3.38 0.45 -26.65
CA ASP A 50 2.71 -0.68 -27.33
C ASP A 50 3.25 -2.06 -26.90
N GLY A 51 4.49 -2.11 -26.42
CA GLY A 51 5.13 -3.31 -25.89
C GLY A 51 4.88 -3.52 -24.40
N GLY A 52 4.06 -2.68 -23.74
CA GLY A 52 3.81 -2.74 -22.31
C GLY A 52 4.97 -2.27 -21.44
N ARG A 53 5.91 -1.48 -21.98
CA ARG A 53 7.08 -1.00 -21.21
C ARG A 53 6.81 0.35 -20.59
N PHE A 54 7.36 0.57 -19.39
CA PHE A 54 7.27 1.83 -18.67
C PHE A 54 8.56 2.13 -17.90
N ALA A 55 8.76 3.39 -17.50
CA ALA A 55 9.92 3.82 -16.75
C ALA A 55 9.62 4.97 -15.78
N PHE A 56 10.26 4.93 -14.63
CA PHE A 56 10.35 5.98 -13.62
C PHE A 56 11.80 6.28 -13.30
N ARG A 57 12.12 7.53 -13.00
CA ARG A 57 13.48 8.00 -12.72
C ARG A 57 13.50 8.80 -11.43
N LYS A 58 14.67 8.87 -10.81
CA LYS A 58 14.92 9.65 -9.59
C LYS A 58 14.10 9.17 -8.38
N LEU A 59 13.92 7.86 -8.26
CA LEU A 59 13.23 7.26 -7.11
C LEU A 59 14.20 7.07 -5.96
N ASP A 60 13.75 7.32 -4.74
CA ASP A 60 14.55 6.96 -3.55
C ASP A 60 14.38 5.48 -3.23
N ALA A 61 15.33 4.96 -2.46
CA ALA A 61 15.14 3.65 -1.86
C ALA A 61 13.91 3.66 -0.95
N GLY A 62 13.06 2.65 -1.08
CA GLY A 62 11.83 2.53 -0.31
C GLY A 62 10.85 1.55 -0.92
N THR A 63 9.72 1.43 -0.25
CA THR A 63 8.62 0.57 -0.66
C THR A 63 7.56 1.41 -1.37
N TYR A 64 7.13 0.95 -2.54
CA TYR A 64 6.14 1.61 -3.36
C TYR A 64 5.02 0.64 -3.72
N THR A 65 3.80 1.14 -3.76
CA THR A 65 2.69 0.43 -4.39
C THR A 65 2.65 0.82 -5.86
N LEU A 66 2.88 -0.15 -6.73
CA LEU A 66 2.70 -0.03 -8.17
C LEU A 66 1.25 -0.34 -8.52
N SER A 67 0.59 0.60 -9.18
CA SER A 67 -0.73 0.41 -9.78
C SER A 67 -0.60 0.39 -11.29
N VAL A 68 -1.08 -0.68 -11.92
CA VAL A 68 -1.16 -0.81 -13.37
C VAL A 68 -2.63 -0.83 -13.76
N TYR A 69 -3.06 0.17 -14.51
CA TYR A 69 -4.39 0.22 -15.08
C TYR A 69 -4.34 -0.05 -16.58
N LEU A 70 -5.12 -1.05 -17.00
CA LEU A 70 -5.33 -1.39 -18.40
C LEU A 70 -6.82 -1.18 -18.75
N PRO A 71 -7.14 -0.32 -19.74
CA PRO A 71 -8.52 -0.11 -20.17
C PRO A 71 -9.22 -1.43 -20.50
N GLY A 72 -10.43 -1.62 -19.98
CA GLY A 72 -11.24 -2.84 -20.20
C GLY A 72 -10.81 -4.07 -19.39
N ARG A 73 -9.71 -4.00 -18.64
CA ARG A 73 -9.32 -5.05 -17.66
C ARG A 73 -9.45 -4.56 -16.22
N GLY A 74 -9.15 -3.28 -15.98
CA GLY A 74 -9.18 -2.65 -14.67
C GLY A 74 -7.79 -2.37 -14.13
N GLU A 75 -7.67 -2.36 -12.80
CA GLU A 75 -6.47 -2.01 -12.06
C GLU A 75 -5.90 -3.25 -11.36
N ALA A 76 -4.60 -3.47 -11.51
CA ALA A 76 -3.82 -4.42 -10.72
C ALA A 76 -2.83 -3.66 -9.84
N ARG A 77 -2.65 -4.11 -8.59
CA ARG A 77 -1.73 -3.48 -7.64
C ARG A 77 -0.70 -4.50 -7.15
N GLN A 78 0.54 -4.05 -7.02
CA GLN A 78 1.62 -4.86 -6.46
C GLN A 78 2.61 -3.96 -5.72
N THR A 79 3.09 -4.41 -4.57
CA THR A 79 4.15 -3.74 -3.84
C THR A 79 5.50 -4.10 -4.44
N ILE A 80 6.36 -3.09 -4.55
CA ILE A 80 7.74 -3.24 -5.00
C ILE A 80 8.67 -2.59 -3.99
N GLU A 81 9.83 -3.21 -3.78
CA GLU A 81 10.96 -2.60 -3.10
C GLU A 81 11.93 -2.05 -4.14
N ILE A 82 12.37 -0.81 -3.93
CA ILE A 82 13.43 -0.19 -4.70
C ILE A 82 14.57 0.09 -3.73
N GLY A 83 15.75 -0.42 -4.01
CA GLY A 83 16.88 -0.29 -3.11
C GLY A 83 18.10 -1.10 -3.54
N PRO A 84 19.17 -1.09 -2.73
CA PRO A 84 20.42 -1.79 -3.04
C PRO A 84 20.26 -3.29 -3.28
N GLY A 85 19.36 -3.97 -2.56
CA GLY A 85 19.11 -5.40 -2.64
C GLY A 85 18.29 -5.81 -3.86
N THR A 86 17.62 -4.86 -4.51
CA THR A 86 16.80 -5.09 -5.72
C THR A 86 17.40 -4.50 -7.00
N ALA A 87 18.40 -3.62 -6.89
CA ALA A 87 19.00 -2.91 -8.02
C ALA A 87 20.27 -3.57 -8.56
N ASP A 88 20.52 -3.39 -9.86
CA ASP A 88 21.80 -3.76 -10.49
C ASP A 88 22.95 -2.80 -10.10
N SER A 89 24.17 -3.08 -10.59
CA SER A 89 25.35 -2.24 -10.34
C SER A 89 25.23 -0.80 -10.89
N ARG A 90 24.25 -0.53 -11.75
CA ARG A 90 23.92 0.80 -12.28
C ARG A 90 22.72 1.43 -11.58
N ARG A 91 22.26 0.86 -10.45
CA ARG A 91 21.10 1.32 -9.66
C ARG A 91 19.79 1.27 -10.45
N ARG A 92 19.65 0.27 -11.32
CA ARG A 92 18.43 0.03 -12.09
C ARG A 92 17.69 -1.16 -11.51
N VAL A 93 16.41 -0.97 -11.25
CA VAL A 93 15.48 -2.01 -10.85
C VAL A 93 14.64 -2.37 -12.08
N HIS A 94 14.60 -3.66 -12.41
CA HIS A 94 13.88 -4.19 -13.56
C HIS A 94 12.80 -5.16 -13.07
N LEU A 95 11.55 -4.91 -13.43
CA LEU A 95 10.42 -5.77 -13.05
C LEU A 95 9.65 -6.28 -14.27
N SER A 96 9.42 -7.58 -14.33
CA SER A 96 8.53 -8.21 -15.31
C SER A 96 7.25 -8.63 -14.61
N LEU A 97 6.13 -8.01 -15.00
CA LEU A 97 4.82 -8.25 -14.40
C LEU A 97 3.99 -9.12 -15.34
N ALA A 98 3.74 -10.36 -14.92
CA ALA A 98 2.80 -11.24 -15.60
C ALA A 98 1.42 -11.11 -14.94
N LEU A 99 0.59 -10.21 -15.45
CA LEU A 99 -0.74 -9.92 -14.94
C LEU A 99 -1.76 -10.89 -15.54
N ARG A 100 -2.45 -11.64 -14.68
CA ARG A 100 -3.53 -12.57 -15.01
C ARG A 100 -4.87 -11.85 -14.88
N GLU A 101 -5.92 -12.39 -15.52
CA GLU A 101 -7.28 -11.84 -15.43
C GLU A 101 -7.76 -11.69 -13.97
N GLY A 102 -7.38 -12.61 -13.08
CA GLY A 102 -7.74 -12.55 -11.66
C GLY A 102 -7.00 -11.49 -10.84
N ASP A 103 -5.96 -10.87 -11.40
CA ASP A 103 -5.16 -9.85 -10.72
C ASP A 103 -5.76 -8.44 -10.89
N PHE A 104 -6.69 -8.28 -11.83
CA PHE A 104 -7.37 -7.01 -12.06
C PHE A 104 -8.66 -6.92 -11.24
N ASP A 105 -8.90 -5.75 -10.64
CA ASP A 105 -10.23 -5.39 -10.16
C ASP A 105 -11.04 -4.72 -11.29
N PRO A 106 -12.01 -5.41 -11.91
CA PRO A 106 -12.81 -4.85 -13.01
C PRO A 106 -13.77 -3.73 -12.55
N THR A 107 -13.98 -3.56 -11.23
CA THR A 107 -14.85 -2.49 -10.72
C THR A 107 -14.20 -1.10 -10.84
N THR A 108 -12.86 -1.04 -10.87
CA THR A 108 -12.12 0.21 -11.09
C THR A 108 -12.35 0.78 -12.49
N ASP A 109 -12.40 -0.08 -13.51
CA ASP A 109 -12.71 0.31 -14.89
C ASP A 109 -14.11 0.95 -14.96
N ARG A 110 -15.10 0.33 -14.29
CA ARG A 110 -16.47 0.86 -14.22
C ARG A 110 -16.54 2.20 -13.49
N ARG A 111 -15.80 2.39 -12.40
CA ARG A 111 -15.77 3.65 -11.63
C ARG A 111 -15.09 4.79 -12.41
N ARG A 112 -14.01 4.53 -13.15
CA ARG A 112 -13.37 5.57 -13.99
C ARG A 112 -14.28 6.07 -15.11
N HIS A 113 -15.14 5.21 -15.64
CA HIS A 113 -16.13 5.59 -16.66
C HIS A 113 -17.45 6.11 -16.08
N ALA A 114 -17.70 5.89 -14.78
CA ALA A 114 -18.86 6.39 -14.06
C ALA A 114 -18.47 7.61 -13.20
N VAL A 115 -18.43 8.79 -13.81
CA VAL A 115 -18.32 10.04 -13.04
C VAL A 115 -19.64 10.22 -12.29
N SER A 116 -19.62 10.21 -10.96
CA SER A 116 -20.85 10.43 -10.20
C SER A 116 -21.41 11.82 -10.52
N ALA A 117 -22.74 12.00 -10.50
CA ALA A 117 -23.34 13.31 -10.71
C ALA A 117 -22.80 14.38 -9.72
N ARG A 118 -22.31 13.94 -8.55
CA ARG A 118 -21.62 14.79 -7.56
C ARG A 118 -20.20 15.18 -8.00
N GLN A 119 -19.47 14.30 -8.67
CA GLN A 119 -18.14 14.61 -9.23
C GLN A 119 -18.20 15.58 -10.43
N LEU A 120 -19.31 15.60 -11.18
CA LEU A 120 -19.54 16.60 -12.24
C LEU A 120 -19.79 18.03 -11.70
N THR A 121 -19.96 18.18 -10.38
CA THR A 121 -20.15 19.49 -9.73
C THR A 121 -18.88 20.04 -9.08
N ILE A 122 -17.75 19.35 -9.20
CA ILE A 122 -16.47 19.82 -8.63
C ILE A 122 -15.99 21.03 -9.46
N PRO A 123 -15.76 22.20 -8.83
CA PRO A 123 -15.23 23.37 -9.52
C PRO A 123 -13.85 23.08 -10.12
N GLU A 124 -13.58 23.59 -11.32
CA GLU A 124 -12.28 23.43 -12.01
C GLU A 124 -11.10 23.89 -11.16
N ARG A 125 -11.31 24.86 -10.26
CA ARG A 125 -10.26 25.32 -9.34
C ARG A 125 -9.88 24.23 -8.33
N ALA A 126 -10.86 23.53 -7.76
CA ALA A 126 -10.60 22.43 -6.82
C ALA A 126 -9.90 21.26 -7.53
N VAL A 127 -10.31 20.95 -8.77
CA VAL A 127 -9.62 19.94 -9.61
C VAL A 127 -8.16 20.33 -9.84
N ARG A 128 -7.89 21.58 -10.21
CA ARG A 128 -6.51 22.07 -10.40
C ARG A 128 -5.68 22.03 -9.12
N ASP A 129 -6.25 22.42 -7.98
CA ASP A 129 -5.54 22.35 -6.71
C ASP A 129 -5.20 20.89 -6.34
N TYR A 130 -6.11 19.95 -6.62
CA TYR A 130 -5.84 18.51 -6.48
C TYR A 130 -4.72 18.04 -7.42
N GLU A 131 -4.76 18.38 -8.71
CA GLU A 131 -3.71 18.01 -9.68
C GLU A 131 -2.34 18.60 -9.31
N ASP A 132 -2.28 19.88 -8.95
CA ASP A 132 -1.07 20.53 -8.49
C ASP A 132 -0.51 19.85 -7.23
N SER A 133 -1.38 19.39 -6.32
CA SER A 133 -0.94 18.65 -5.13
C SER A 133 -0.23 17.33 -5.48
N GLN A 134 -0.65 16.64 -6.54
CA GLN A 134 0.03 15.42 -7.01
C GLN A 134 1.44 15.75 -7.53
N HIS A 135 1.59 16.86 -8.25
CA HIS A 135 2.90 17.34 -8.71
C HIS A 135 3.81 17.78 -7.54
N ASP A 136 3.24 18.37 -6.50
CA ASP A 136 3.98 18.71 -5.30
C ASP A 136 4.43 17.44 -4.56
N LEU A 137 3.60 16.38 -4.50
CA LEU A 137 3.99 15.07 -3.99
C LEU A 137 5.09 14.38 -4.83
N GLU A 138 5.08 14.53 -6.16
CA GLU A 138 6.18 14.06 -7.04
C GLU A 138 7.51 14.71 -6.65
N LYS A 139 7.48 15.98 -6.25
CA LYS A 139 8.64 16.74 -5.76
C LYS A 139 8.93 16.56 -4.27
N ARG A 140 8.10 15.80 -3.56
CA ARG A 140 8.11 15.62 -2.10
C ARG A 140 7.88 16.90 -1.30
N ASP A 141 7.20 17.86 -1.90
CA ASP A 141 6.71 19.05 -1.20
C ASP A 141 5.35 18.74 -0.54
N VAL A 142 5.43 18.01 0.58
CA VAL A 142 4.25 17.55 1.32
C VAL A 142 3.45 18.73 1.88
N GLU A 143 4.12 19.81 2.30
CA GLU A 143 3.47 20.99 2.87
C GLU A 143 2.62 21.72 1.80
N SER A 144 3.19 21.97 0.62
CA SER A 144 2.43 22.58 -0.48
C SER A 144 1.29 21.68 -0.95
N ALA A 145 1.52 20.36 -1.03
CA ALA A 145 0.49 19.39 -1.39
C ALA A 145 -0.70 19.44 -0.41
N GLU A 146 -0.43 19.39 0.91
CA GLU A 146 -1.47 19.49 1.94
C GLU A 146 -2.27 20.79 1.81
N LYS A 147 -1.59 21.94 1.69
CA LYS A 147 -2.27 23.24 1.59
C LYS A 147 -3.20 23.33 0.38
N ARG A 148 -2.80 22.77 -0.76
CA ARG A 148 -3.64 22.74 -1.96
C ARG A 148 -4.83 21.82 -1.80
N LEU A 149 -4.63 20.65 -1.20
CA LEU A 149 -5.71 19.72 -0.93
C LEU A 149 -6.72 20.29 0.08
N GLU A 150 -6.25 21.00 1.11
CA GLU A 150 -7.11 21.73 2.05
C GLU A 150 -7.98 22.76 1.32
N HIS A 151 -7.37 23.57 0.44
CA HIS A 151 -8.14 24.51 -0.37
C HIS A 151 -9.11 23.81 -1.33
N ALA A 152 -8.73 22.67 -1.91
CA ALA A 152 -9.61 21.90 -2.80
C ALA A 152 -10.87 21.40 -2.07
N VAL A 153 -10.73 20.90 -0.84
CA VAL A 153 -11.88 20.42 -0.05
C VAL A 153 -12.70 21.56 0.58
N GLU A 154 -12.12 22.73 0.78
CA GLU A 154 -12.87 23.94 1.14
C GLU A 154 -13.78 24.40 -0.01
N LEU A 155 -13.25 24.41 -1.24
CA LEU A 155 -14.00 24.76 -2.44
C LEU A 155 -15.03 23.70 -2.84
N ALA A 156 -14.71 22.43 -2.58
CA ALA A 156 -15.53 21.29 -2.94
C ALA A 156 -15.52 20.23 -1.83
N PRO A 157 -16.34 20.40 -0.77
CA PRO A 157 -16.43 19.42 0.31
C PRO A 157 -16.82 18.02 -0.15
N GLN A 158 -17.47 17.89 -1.32
CA GLN A 158 -17.84 16.62 -1.94
C GLN A 158 -16.70 15.96 -2.74
N PHE A 159 -15.50 16.55 -2.78
CA PHE A 159 -14.34 16.01 -3.48
C PHE A 159 -13.66 14.89 -2.68
N GLU A 160 -14.26 13.70 -2.74
CA GLU A 160 -13.82 12.52 -1.98
C GLU A 160 -12.31 12.21 -2.17
N ASN A 161 -11.82 12.19 -3.41
CA ASN A 161 -10.40 11.92 -3.70
C ASN A 161 -9.45 12.87 -2.93
N ALA A 162 -9.79 14.15 -2.81
CA ALA A 162 -8.96 15.12 -2.09
C ALA A 162 -8.95 14.84 -0.58
N TRP A 163 -10.11 14.48 -0.01
CA TRP A 163 -10.19 14.02 1.38
C TRP A 163 -9.37 12.75 1.63
N ASN A 164 -9.47 11.77 0.73
CA ASN A 164 -8.70 10.53 0.82
C ASN A 164 -7.19 10.82 0.77
N THR A 165 -6.71 11.66 -0.16
CA THR A 165 -5.29 12.04 -0.23
C THR A 165 -4.83 12.78 1.03
N LEU A 166 -5.62 13.70 1.59
CA LEU A 166 -5.31 14.33 2.89
C LEU A 166 -5.18 13.29 4.00
N GLY A 167 -6.05 12.28 4.03
CA GLY A 167 -5.98 11.18 4.98
C GLY A 167 -4.71 10.36 4.82
N THR A 168 -4.33 10.02 3.58
CA THR A 168 -3.11 9.27 3.29
C THR A 168 -1.86 10.05 3.74
N ILE A 169 -1.79 11.34 3.43
CA ILE A 169 -0.69 12.20 3.89
C ILE A 169 -0.65 12.26 5.42
N ALA A 170 -1.80 12.47 6.07
CA ALA A 170 -1.88 12.48 7.53
C ALA A 170 -1.41 11.15 8.15
N TYR A 171 -1.77 10.01 7.54
CA TYR A 171 -1.36 8.69 8.01
C TYR A 171 0.17 8.51 7.90
N GLN A 172 0.75 8.82 6.75
CA GLN A 172 2.18 8.65 6.49
C GLN A 172 3.04 9.63 7.28
N THR A 173 2.49 10.79 7.64
CA THR A 173 3.10 11.75 8.58
C THR A 173 2.75 11.47 10.04
N ARG A 174 2.16 10.29 10.34
CA ARG A 174 1.84 9.77 11.68
C ARG A 174 0.82 10.60 12.48
N ARG A 175 0.02 11.44 11.81
CA ARG A 175 -1.13 12.16 12.37
C ARG A 175 -2.38 11.27 12.29
N PHE A 176 -2.37 10.14 12.99
CA PHE A 176 -3.38 9.08 12.82
C PHE A 176 -4.82 9.51 13.13
N THR A 177 -5.04 10.30 14.18
CA THR A 177 -6.38 10.82 14.49
C THR A 177 -6.91 11.73 13.37
N LEU A 178 -6.04 12.55 12.78
CA LEU A 178 -6.41 13.38 11.64
C LEU A 178 -6.69 12.52 10.41
N ALA A 179 -5.87 11.50 10.15
CA ALA A 179 -6.08 10.56 9.05
C ALA A 179 -7.44 9.88 9.13
N GLU A 180 -7.81 9.36 10.32
CA GLU A 180 -9.15 8.80 10.57
C GLU A 180 -10.26 9.83 10.21
N GLN A 181 -10.13 11.06 10.68
CA GLN A 181 -11.11 12.12 10.38
C GLN A 181 -11.24 12.36 8.87
N ARG A 182 -10.12 12.46 8.14
CA ARG A 182 -10.13 12.72 6.70
C ARG A 182 -10.70 11.56 5.89
N PHE A 183 -10.39 10.30 6.23
CA PHE A 183 -10.99 9.13 5.58
C PHE A 183 -12.49 9.03 5.83
N ARG A 184 -12.96 9.38 7.04
CA ARG A 184 -14.40 9.46 7.31
C ARG A 184 -15.10 10.55 6.51
N GLU A 185 -14.48 11.73 6.35
CA GLU A 185 -15.04 12.76 5.47
C GLU A 185 -15.10 12.28 4.02
N ALA A 186 -14.08 11.59 3.52
CA ALA A 186 -14.10 10.97 2.18
C ALA A 186 -15.30 10.01 2.02
N LEU A 187 -15.47 9.05 2.94
CA LEU A 187 -16.57 8.07 2.93
C LEU A 187 -17.95 8.70 3.13
N LYS A 188 -18.04 9.85 3.80
CA LYS A 188 -19.31 10.60 3.92
C LYS A 188 -19.75 11.17 2.57
N GLN A 189 -18.81 11.57 1.72
CA GLN A 189 -19.12 12.09 0.39
C GLN A 189 -19.46 10.97 -0.60
N ASP A 190 -18.70 9.88 -0.57
CA ASP A 190 -18.95 8.66 -1.32
C ASP A 190 -18.77 7.42 -0.43
N PRO A 191 -19.88 6.86 0.10
CA PRO A 191 -19.86 5.65 0.92
C PRO A 191 -19.39 4.39 0.18
N THR A 192 -19.26 4.44 -1.14
CA THR A 192 -18.82 3.31 -1.98
C THR A 192 -17.34 3.39 -2.35
N ALA A 193 -16.66 4.49 -2.03
CA ALA A 193 -15.25 4.70 -2.31
C ALA A 193 -14.40 3.67 -1.54
N TYR A 194 -13.59 2.90 -2.27
CA TYR A 194 -12.87 1.76 -1.68
C TYR A 194 -11.57 2.21 -1.01
N GLU A 195 -10.84 3.12 -1.66
CA GLU A 195 -9.57 3.65 -1.19
C GLU A 195 -9.67 4.24 0.23
N PRO A 196 -10.61 5.14 0.56
CA PRO A 196 -10.76 5.62 1.93
C PRO A 196 -11.32 4.55 2.88
N LEU A 197 -12.07 3.55 2.40
CA LEU A 197 -12.55 2.42 3.21
C LEU A 197 -11.38 1.57 3.72
N VAL A 198 -10.52 1.10 2.83
CA VAL A 198 -9.34 0.29 3.21
C VAL A 198 -8.31 1.11 3.97
N ASN A 199 -8.20 2.41 3.72
CA ASN A 199 -7.32 3.28 4.49
C ASN A 199 -7.85 3.55 5.91
N LEU A 200 -9.18 3.69 6.07
CA LEU A 200 -9.83 3.80 7.37
C LEU A 200 -9.57 2.55 8.23
N GLY A 201 -9.68 1.36 7.62
CA GLY A 201 -9.36 0.10 8.29
C GLY A 201 -7.97 0.08 8.92
N GLY A 202 -6.96 0.53 8.18
CA GLY A 202 -5.56 0.50 8.61
C GLY A 202 -5.27 1.49 9.73
N VAL A 203 -5.86 2.69 9.65
CA VAL A 203 -5.72 3.68 10.73
C VAL A 203 -6.45 3.26 12.00
N LEU A 204 -7.60 2.58 11.89
CA LEU A 204 -8.33 2.06 13.06
C LEU A 204 -7.53 0.98 13.79
N VAL A 205 -6.85 0.08 13.07
CA VAL A 205 -5.90 -0.89 13.66
C VAL A 205 -4.78 -0.15 14.38
N THR A 206 -4.19 0.86 13.75
CA THR A 206 -3.09 1.66 14.34
C THR A 206 -3.52 2.41 15.61
N LEU A 207 -4.76 2.92 15.64
CA LEU A 207 -5.37 3.57 16.80
C LEU A 207 -5.90 2.58 17.84
N HIS A 208 -5.77 1.28 17.59
CA HIS A 208 -6.27 0.19 18.45
C HIS A 208 -7.79 0.22 18.70
N LYS A 209 -8.56 0.72 17.73
CA LYS A 209 -10.03 0.69 17.71
C LYS A 209 -10.51 -0.62 17.06
N LEU A 210 -10.20 -1.75 17.69
CA LEU A 210 -10.21 -3.07 17.03
C LEU A 210 -11.60 -3.56 16.60
N ASP A 211 -12.65 -3.29 17.39
CA ASP A 211 -14.02 -3.72 17.03
C ASP A 211 -14.50 -3.03 15.76
N GLU A 212 -14.28 -1.71 15.66
CA GLU A 212 -14.62 -0.96 14.46
C GLU A 212 -13.70 -1.31 13.28
N ALA A 213 -12.41 -1.52 13.54
CA ALA A 213 -11.47 -1.98 12.52
C ALA A 213 -11.92 -3.31 11.90
N LEU A 214 -12.47 -4.22 12.71
CA LEU A 214 -12.95 -5.52 12.22
C LEU A 214 -14.11 -5.35 11.25
N GLU A 215 -15.10 -4.53 11.60
CA GLU A 215 -16.24 -4.25 10.72
C GLU A 215 -15.79 -3.62 9.39
N VAL A 216 -14.92 -2.61 9.46
CA VAL A 216 -14.40 -1.90 8.28
C VAL A 216 -13.53 -2.81 7.41
N ASN A 217 -12.64 -3.60 8.00
CA ASN A 217 -11.73 -4.48 7.24
C ASN A 217 -12.44 -5.69 6.64
N VAL A 218 -13.47 -6.23 7.30
CA VAL A 218 -14.35 -7.24 6.69
C VAL A 218 -15.04 -6.64 5.46
N HIS A 219 -15.57 -5.42 5.56
CA HIS A 219 -16.20 -4.75 4.44
C HIS A 219 -15.21 -4.50 3.29
N ALA A 220 -13.98 -4.07 3.59
CA ALA A 220 -12.94 -3.88 2.58
C ALA A 220 -12.61 -5.20 1.86
N ALA A 221 -12.33 -6.27 2.60
CA ALA A 221 -11.99 -7.58 2.03
C ALA A 221 -13.14 -8.17 1.18
N LEU A 222 -14.40 -7.92 1.54
CA LEU A 222 -15.56 -8.31 0.73
C LEU A 222 -15.72 -7.44 -0.52
N THR A 223 -15.36 -6.17 -0.45
CA THR A 223 -15.47 -5.23 -1.57
C THR A 223 -14.44 -5.52 -2.65
N ARG A 224 -13.20 -5.86 -2.27
CA ARG A 224 -12.15 -6.31 -3.20
C ARG A 224 -11.47 -7.60 -2.69
N PRO A 225 -12.01 -8.79 -3.02
CA PRO A 225 -11.49 -10.08 -2.55
C PRO A 225 -10.07 -10.46 -3.01
N GLY A 226 -9.46 -9.69 -3.91
CA GLY A 226 -8.08 -9.89 -4.41
C GLY A 226 -7.09 -8.82 -3.93
N ASP A 227 -7.48 -7.94 -3.01
CA ASP A 227 -6.63 -6.85 -2.53
C ASP A 227 -5.79 -7.31 -1.33
N ALA A 228 -4.46 -7.38 -1.54
CA ALA A 228 -3.52 -7.84 -0.50
C ALA A 228 -3.55 -6.96 0.75
N LEU A 229 -3.77 -5.65 0.58
CA LEU A 229 -3.86 -4.69 1.68
C LEU A 229 -5.07 -5.00 2.58
N ALA A 230 -6.27 -5.16 2.01
CA ALA A 230 -7.46 -5.50 2.79
C ALA A 230 -7.34 -6.84 3.52
N GLU A 231 -6.87 -7.89 2.84
CA GLU A 231 -6.63 -9.20 3.46
C GLU A 231 -5.58 -9.09 4.58
N SER A 232 -4.52 -8.29 4.37
CA SER A 232 -3.50 -8.10 5.39
C SER A 232 -4.03 -7.36 6.61
N GLN A 233 -4.78 -6.27 6.41
CA GLN A 233 -5.34 -5.49 7.52
C GLN A 233 -6.37 -6.29 8.31
N LEU A 234 -7.21 -7.08 7.64
CA LEU A 234 -8.14 -7.98 8.31
C LEU A 234 -7.39 -9.03 9.14
N GLY A 235 -6.33 -9.62 8.58
CA GLY A 235 -5.44 -10.53 9.30
C GLY A 235 -4.78 -9.89 10.54
N MET A 236 -4.30 -8.65 10.41
CA MET A 236 -3.75 -7.88 11.53
C MET A 236 -4.82 -7.56 12.60
N THR A 237 -6.04 -7.19 12.20
CA THR A 237 -7.12 -6.96 13.15
C THR A 237 -7.42 -8.22 13.95
N TYR A 238 -7.53 -9.38 13.30
CA TYR A 238 -7.72 -10.65 14.01
C TYR A 238 -6.54 -11.01 14.92
N PHE A 239 -5.31 -10.71 14.50
CA PHE A 239 -4.12 -10.90 15.32
C PHE A 239 -4.18 -10.07 16.62
N GLU A 240 -4.50 -8.78 16.52
CA GLU A 240 -4.62 -7.88 17.68
C GLU A 240 -5.79 -8.27 18.59
N LEU A 241 -6.86 -8.85 18.04
CA LEU A 241 -7.98 -9.45 18.80
C LEU A 241 -7.65 -10.82 19.41
N GLY A 242 -6.46 -11.39 19.16
CA GLY A 242 -6.04 -12.71 19.63
C GLY A 242 -6.69 -13.89 18.91
N GLN A 243 -7.41 -13.66 17.81
CA GLN A 243 -8.06 -14.69 17.01
C GLN A 243 -7.10 -15.26 15.96
N PHE A 244 -6.09 -16.00 16.43
CA PHE A 244 -4.95 -16.39 15.59
C PHE A 244 -5.29 -17.29 14.40
N ASP A 245 -6.32 -18.15 14.48
CA ASP A 245 -6.71 -18.98 13.33
C ASP A 245 -7.25 -18.15 12.17
N ASN A 246 -8.08 -17.14 12.48
CA ASN A 246 -8.57 -16.19 11.48
C ASN A 246 -7.43 -15.29 10.97
N ALA A 247 -6.54 -14.85 11.86
CA ALA A 247 -5.37 -14.07 11.47
C ALA A 247 -4.51 -14.82 10.45
N VAL A 248 -4.15 -16.09 10.72
CA VAL A 248 -3.38 -16.92 9.78
C VAL A 248 -4.06 -17.00 8.43
N LYS A 249 -5.36 -17.30 8.39
CA LYS A 249 -6.12 -17.43 7.14
C LYS A 249 -6.01 -16.20 6.24
N HIS A 250 -6.16 -15.01 6.81
CA HIS A 250 -6.17 -13.75 6.06
C HIS A 250 -4.75 -13.24 5.75
N LEU A 251 -3.80 -13.39 6.67
CA LEU A 251 -2.39 -13.06 6.43
C LEU A 251 -1.76 -13.96 5.35
N GLU A 252 -2.13 -15.25 5.30
CA GLU A 252 -1.68 -16.16 4.24
C GLU A 252 -2.22 -15.78 2.86
N ARG A 253 -3.46 -15.30 2.80
CA ARG A 253 -4.02 -14.76 1.55
C ARG A 253 -3.28 -13.51 1.12
N ALA A 254 -3.06 -12.57 2.04
CA ALA A 254 -2.29 -11.37 1.77
C ALA A 254 -0.88 -11.69 1.23
N ARG A 255 -0.17 -12.59 1.91
CA ARG A 255 1.14 -13.10 1.49
C ARG A 255 1.12 -13.72 0.10
N LYS A 256 0.08 -14.51 -0.21
CA LYS A 256 -0.05 -15.14 -1.53
C LYS A 256 -0.36 -14.14 -2.64
N LEU A 257 -1.17 -13.12 -2.34
CA LEU A 257 -1.54 -12.07 -3.28
C LEU A 257 -0.35 -11.16 -3.59
N ASP A 258 0.40 -10.76 -2.56
CA ASP A 258 1.59 -9.93 -2.68
C ASP A 258 2.62 -10.31 -1.60
N PRO A 259 3.60 -11.17 -1.93
CA PRO A 259 4.62 -11.59 -0.97
C PRO A 259 5.56 -10.47 -0.53
N ALA A 260 5.67 -9.39 -1.31
CA ALA A 260 6.52 -8.23 -1.02
C ALA A 260 5.70 -7.06 -0.42
N HIS A 261 4.49 -7.34 0.07
CA HIS A 261 3.59 -6.29 0.54
C HIS A 261 4.14 -5.52 1.74
N PHE A 262 3.99 -4.19 1.73
CA PHE A 262 4.60 -3.29 2.72
C PHE A 262 4.08 -3.49 4.15
N SER A 263 2.95 -4.15 4.29
CA SER A 263 2.35 -4.49 5.58
C SER A 263 3.03 -5.69 6.25
N HIS A 264 3.92 -6.40 5.54
CA HIS A 264 4.73 -7.50 6.04
C HIS A 264 3.91 -8.60 6.75
N PRO A 265 2.90 -9.21 6.09
CA PRO A 265 2.03 -10.21 6.71
C PRO A 265 2.81 -11.41 7.29
N GLN A 266 3.97 -11.74 6.71
CA GLN A 266 4.88 -12.77 7.21
C GLN A 266 5.35 -12.53 8.65
N LEU A 267 5.58 -11.28 9.06
CA LEU A 267 6.05 -10.99 10.42
C LEU A 267 4.98 -11.34 11.46
N TYR A 268 3.71 -11.11 11.13
CA TYR A 268 2.58 -11.52 11.97
C TYR A 268 2.39 -13.04 11.98
N LEU A 269 2.53 -13.70 10.83
CA LEU A 269 2.50 -15.16 10.73
C LEU A 269 3.61 -15.81 11.58
N ALA A 270 4.84 -15.31 11.48
CA ALA A 270 5.95 -15.78 12.28
C ALA A 270 5.69 -15.62 13.79
N GLU A 271 5.18 -14.45 14.22
CA GLU A 271 4.81 -14.21 15.62
C GLU A 271 3.69 -15.15 16.10
N ILE A 272 2.68 -15.46 15.26
CA ILE A 272 1.65 -16.44 15.59
C ILE A 272 2.27 -17.83 15.81
N HIS A 273 3.14 -18.28 14.90
CA HIS A 273 3.84 -19.56 15.04
C HIS A 273 4.70 -19.62 16.31
N LEU A 274 5.41 -18.54 16.65
CA LEU A 274 6.17 -18.44 17.90
C LEU A 274 5.28 -18.58 19.14
N ARG A 275 4.10 -17.93 19.15
CA ARG A 275 3.13 -18.04 20.25
C ARG A 275 2.56 -19.45 20.40
N ARG A 276 2.48 -20.20 19.30
CA ARG A 276 2.08 -21.61 19.28
C ARG A 276 3.23 -22.58 19.60
N GLY A 277 4.46 -22.08 19.74
CA GLY A 277 5.66 -22.90 19.96
C GLY A 277 6.19 -23.58 18.69
N GLU A 278 5.67 -23.20 17.52
CA GLU A 278 5.98 -23.78 16.20
C GLU A 278 7.24 -23.12 15.60
N LYS A 279 8.39 -23.29 16.26
CA LYS A 279 9.64 -22.58 15.90
C LYS A 279 10.09 -22.80 14.46
N ALA A 280 9.99 -24.04 13.95
CA ALA A 280 10.42 -24.37 12.59
C ALA A 280 9.58 -23.61 11.54
N ALA A 281 8.25 -23.58 11.72
CA ALA A 281 7.35 -22.83 10.85
C ALA A 281 7.61 -21.32 10.92
N ALA A 282 7.88 -20.78 12.12
CA ALA A 282 8.27 -19.38 12.25
C ALA A 282 9.56 -19.05 11.48
N ALA A 283 10.56 -19.94 11.51
CA ALA A 283 11.79 -19.77 10.74
C ALA A 283 11.54 -19.82 9.22
N ASP A 284 10.74 -20.78 8.75
CA ASP A 284 10.37 -20.89 7.32
C ASP A 284 9.71 -19.58 6.82
N VAL A 285 8.78 -19.02 7.61
CA VAL A 285 8.08 -17.78 7.27
C VAL A 285 9.01 -16.56 7.29
N LEU A 286 9.99 -16.50 8.20
CA LEU A 286 10.97 -15.41 8.24
C LEU A 286 12.00 -15.50 7.08
N GLU A 287 12.33 -16.70 6.63
CA GLU A 287 13.15 -16.90 5.43
C GLU A 287 12.42 -16.42 4.17
N ASP A 288 11.14 -16.76 4.02
CA ASP A 288 10.25 -16.24 2.97
C ASP A 288 10.15 -14.70 3.02
N PHE A 289 10.00 -14.12 4.21
CA PHE A 289 10.02 -12.68 4.41
C PHE A 289 11.31 -12.04 3.87
N LEU A 290 12.48 -12.57 4.22
CA LEU A 290 13.76 -12.01 3.75
C LEU A 290 14.03 -12.23 2.26
N LEU A 291 13.43 -13.25 1.65
CA LEU A 291 13.48 -13.45 0.21
C LEU A 291 12.76 -12.30 -0.53
N HIS A 292 11.62 -11.85 0.00
CA HIS A 292 10.78 -10.82 -0.60
C HIS A 292 11.08 -9.39 -0.12
N HIS A 293 11.78 -9.26 1.01
CA HIS A 293 12.15 -7.98 1.62
C HIS A 293 13.67 -7.92 1.91
N PRO A 294 14.54 -8.05 0.89
CA PRO A 294 15.98 -8.12 1.08
C PRO A 294 16.58 -6.84 1.68
N ASP A 295 15.93 -5.69 1.44
CA ASP A 295 16.33 -4.38 1.92
C ASP A 295 15.67 -4.00 3.27
N TYR A 296 14.99 -4.95 3.93
CA TYR A 296 14.35 -4.68 5.21
C TYR A 296 15.37 -4.13 6.24
N PRO A 297 15.10 -2.99 6.91
CA PRO A 297 16.08 -2.33 7.77
C PRO A 297 16.62 -3.16 8.95
N GLN A 298 15.93 -4.25 9.33
CA GLN A 298 16.36 -5.18 10.37
C GLN A 298 16.67 -6.58 9.83
N ALA A 299 17.00 -6.71 8.54
CA ALA A 299 17.24 -7.99 7.90
C ALA A 299 18.28 -8.85 8.64
N ASP A 300 19.39 -8.27 9.10
CA ASP A 300 20.42 -9.01 9.86
C ASP A 300 19.90 -9.59 11.17
N LYS A 301 19.07 -8.83 11.89
CA LYS A 301 18.43 -9.31 13.12
C LYS A 301 17.44 -10.44 12.82
N VAL A 302 16.72 -10.36 11.70
CA VAL A 302 15.83 -11.45 11.28
C VAL A 302 16.65 -12.71 10.95
N ARG A 303 17.80 -12.58 10.27
CA ARG A 303 18.72 -13.71 9.99
C ARG A 303 19.24 -14.36 11.27
N GLU A 304 19.62 -13.56 12.26
CA GLU A 304 20.03 -14.05 13.58
C GLU A 304 18.89 -14.87 14.23
N ASN A 305 17.68 -14.32 14.27
CA ASN A 305 16.50 -14.99 14.83
C ASN A 305 16.21 -16.33 14.14
N ILE A 306 16.28 -16.38 12.80
CA ILE A 306 16.13 -17.63 12.04
C ILE A 306 17.15 -18.66 12.52
N GLY A 307 18.43 -18.28 12.66
CA GLY A 307 19.47 -19.14 13.19
C GLY A 307 19.18 -19.66 14.59
N GLU A 308 18.57 -18.86 15.46
CA GLU A 308 18.16 -19.29 16.80
C GLU A 308 16.99 -20.27 16.80
N LEU A 309 16.00 -20.05 15.93
CA LEU A 309 14.80 -20.88 15.84
C LEU A 309 15.07 -22.26 15.24
N ARG A 310 16.13 -22.39 14.45
CA ARG A 310 16.59 -23.65 13.85
C ARG A 310 17.48 -24.50 14.77
N ARG A 311 17.91 -23.97 15.93
CA ARG A 311 18.68 -24.70 16.96
C ARG A 311 17.76 -25.42 17.94
#